data_AF-A0A7W3T7G5-F1
#
_entry.id   AF-A0A7W3T7G5-F1
#
_cell.length_a   1.000
_cell.length_b   1.000
_cell.length_c   1.000
_cell.angle_alpha   90.00
_cell.angle_beta   90.00
_cell.angle_gamma   90.00
#
_symmetry.space_group_name_H-M   'P 1'
#
loop_
_entity.id
_entity.type
_entity.pdbx_description
1 polymer ?
#
loop_
_entity_poly.entity_id
_entity_poly.type
_entity_poly.pdbx_seq_one_letter_code
_entity_poly.pdbx_strand_id
1 'polypeptide(L)' 'MRTCPRFASLREEYEREIGYLSAHARQHAGKPSAKSSSKHAASTRARMARALNGHLERCPECG' A
#
# COMPACT_ATOMS: atom_id res chain seq x y z
N MET A 1 -15.60 -2.76 12.81
CA MET A 1 -14.50 -1.77 12.75
C MET A 1 -15.02 -0.49 12.14
N ARG A 2 -15.03 0.58 12.92
CA ARG A 2 -15.14 1.93 12.36
C ARG A 2 -13.78 2.35 11.83
N THR A 3 -13.77 2.99 10.67
CA THR A 3 -12.58 3.59 10.06
C THR A 3 -12.90 5.03 9.71
N CYS A 4 -12.05 5.98 10.11
CA CYS A 4 -12.25 7.39 9.82
C CYS A 4 -11.84 7.71 8.36
N PRO A 5 -12.24 8.88 7.82
CA PRO A 5 -11.86 9.30 6.48
C PRO A 5 -10.34 9.29 6.25
N ARG A 6 -9.56 9.63 7.27
CA ARG A 6 -8.09 9.61 7.19
C ARG A 6 -7.53 8.19 7.00
N PHE A 7 -8.15 7.18 7.61
CA PHE A 7 -7.78 5.78 7.37
C PHE A 7 -8.03 5.39 5.91
N ALA A 8 -9.19 5.78 5.37
CA ALA A 8 -9.54 5.51 3.97
C ALA A 8 -8.57 6.20 3.01
N SER A 9 -8.27 7.48 3.21
CA SER A 9 -7.31 8.23 2.38
C SER A 9 -5.90 7.62 2.45
N LEU A 10 -5.43 7.28 3.66
CA LEU A 10 -4.13 6.64 3.84
C LEU A 10 -4.05 5.29 3.10
N ARG A 11 -5.11 4.49 3.19
CA ARG A 11 -5.19 3.21 2.47
C ARG A 11 -5.18 3.44 0.96
N GLU A 12 -5.97 4.37 0.45
CA GLU A 12 -6.09 4.66 -0.98
C GLU A 12 -4.74 5.09 -1.58
N GLU A 13 -3.97 5.94 -0.89
CA GLU A 13 -2.64 6.37 -1.33
C GLU A 13 -1.69 5.17 -1.52
N TYR A 14 -1.64 4.26 -0.53
CA TYR A 14 -0.82 3.05 -0.63
C TYR A 14 -1.32 2.11 -1.73
N GLU A 15 -2.63 1.88 -1.82
CA GLU A 15 -3.22 1.01 -2.85
C GLU A 15 -2.92 1.55 -4.26
N ARG A 16 -2.95 2.87 -4.43
CA ARG A 16 -2.59 3.54 -5.68
C ARG A 16 -1.11 3.32 -6.04
N GLU A 17 -0.19 3.51 -5.10
CA GLU A 17 1.25 3.24 -5.30
C GLU A 17 1.50 1.76 -5.66
N ILE A 18 0.89 0.83 -4.91
CA ILE A 18 0.97 -0.61 -5.17
C ILE A 18 0.43 -0.94 -6.56
N GLY A 19 -0.67 -0.30 -6.96
CA GLY A 19 -1.27 -0.43 -8.28
C GLY A 19 -0.30 -0.02 -9.39
N TYR A 20 0.35 1.14 -9.26
CA TYR A 20 1.36 1.60 -10.21
C TYR A 20 2.55 0.64 -10.30
N LEU A 21 3.11 0.21 -9.17
CA LEU A 21 4.25 -0.71 -9.14
C LEU A 21 3.90 -2.07 -9.76
N SER A 22 2.69 -2.57 -9.48
CA SER A 22 2.20 -3.83 -10.03
C SER A 22 1.91 -3.73 -11.54
N ALA A 23 1.36 -2.61 -11.99
CA ALA A 23 1.13 -2.35 -13.41
C ALA A 23 2.45 -2.24 -14.18
N HIS A 24 3.41 -1.49 -13.66
CA HIS A 24 4.75 -1.36 -14.24
C HIS A 24 5.46 -2.73 -14.32
N ALA A 25 5.39 -3.53 -13.25
CA ALA A 25 5.96 -4.88 -13.25
C ALA A 25 5.35 -5.78 -14.33
N ARG A 26 4.03 -5.71 -14.53
CA ARG A 26 3.35 -6.46 -15.60
C ARG A 26 3.75 -5.99 -16.99
N GLN A 27 3.78 -4.66 -17.22
CA GLN A 27 4.13 -4.07 -18.52
C GLN A 27 5.58 -4.35 -18.93
N HIS A 28 6.49 -4.50 -17.96
CA HIS A 28 7.90 -4.76 -18.20
C HIS A 28 8.32 -6.18 -17.84
N ALA A 29 7.39 -7.15 -17.89
CA ALA A 29 7.67 -8.54 -17.57
C ALA A 29 8.94 -9.05 -18.31
N GLY A 30 9.81 -9.73 -17.57
CA GLY A 30 11.11 -10.20 -18.07
C GLY A 30 12.27 -9.19 -17.95
N LYS A 31 12.00 -7.91 -17.65
CA LYS A 31 13.05 -6.90 -17.40
C LYS A 31 13.44 -6.86 -15.92
N PRO A 32 14.70 -6.52 -15.58
CA PRO A 32 15.12 -6.30 -14.19
C PRO A 32 14.28 -5.24 -13.46
N SER A 33 13.82 -4.22 -14.19
CA SER A 33 12.94 -3.17 -13.65
C SER A 33 11.61 -3.73 -13.15
N ALA A 34 11.03 -4.74 -13.82
CA ALA A 34 9.81 -5.40 -13.33
C ALA A 34 10.05 -6.17 -12.02
N LYS A 35 11.20 -6.85 -11.89
CA LYS A 35 11.57 -7.53 -10.63
C LYS A 35 11.70 -6.54 -9.48
N SER A 36 12.32 -5.37 -9.72
CA SER A 36 12.42 -4.30 -8.73
C SER A 36 11.02 -3.77 -8.37
N SER A 37 10.18 -3.42 -9.33
CA SER A 37 8.82 -2.93 -9.06
C SER A 37 7.96 -3.93 -8.31
N SER A 38 8.03 -5.23 -8.63
CA SER A 38 7.33 -6.28 -7.86
C SER A 38 7.80 -6.33 -6.40
N LYS A 39 9.11 -6.22 -6.15
CA LYS A 39 9.65 -6.15 -4.79
C LYS A 39 9.16 -4.90 -4.07
N HIS A 40 9.18 -3.75 -4.73
CA HIS A 40 8.66 -2.50 -4.16
C HIS A 40 7.17 -2.62 -3.84
N ALA A 41 6.35 -3.20 -4.72
CA ALA A 41 4.92 -3.42 -4.44
C ALA A 41 4.70 -4.27 -3.18
N ALA A 42 5.49 -5.34 -3.00
CA ALA A 42 5.41 -6.18 -1.80
C ALA A 42 5.84 -5.42 -0.53
N SER A 43 6.94 -4.66 -0.60
CA SER A 43 7.40 -3.83 0.51
C SER A 43 6.40 -2.73 0.87
N THR A 44 5.80 -2.07 -0.12
CA THR A 44 4.77 -1.04 0.07
C THR A 44 3.51 -1.63 0.71
N ARG A 45 3.08 -2.85 0.34
CA ARG A 45 2.01 -3.58 1.05
C ARG A 45 2.33 -3.80 2.53
N ALA A 46 3.55 -4.21 2.85
CA ALA A 46 3.95 -4.40 4.25
C ALA A 46 3.98 -3.08 5.03
N ARG A 47 4.43 -1.99 4.39
CA ARG A 47 4.40 -0.63 4.98
C ARG A 47 2.97 -0.15 5.21
N MET A 48 2.07 -0.37 4.25
CA MET A 48 0.65 -0.06 4.37
C MET A 48 0.05 -0.76 5.59
N ALA A 49 0.26 -2.07 5.74
CA ALA A 49 -0.26 -2.82 6.88
C ALA A 49 0.21 -2.24 8.23
N ARG A 50 1.50 -1.89 8.36
CA ARG A 50 2.01 -1.25 9.58
C ARG A 50 1.40 0.14 9.83
N ALA A 51 1.25 0.93 8.77
CA ALA A 51 0.67 2.28 8.86
C ALA A 51 -0.81 2.23 9.28
N LEU A 52 -1.58 1.31 8.69
CA LEU A 52 -2.98 1.12 9.01
C LEU A 52 -3.16 0.56 10.42
N ASN A 53 -2.39 -0.46 10.82
CA ASN A 53 -2.45 -0.99 12.18
C ASN A 53 -2.10 0.08 13.23
N GLY A 54 -1.01 0.83 13.01
CA GLY A 54 -0.66 1.94 13.90
C GLY A 54 -1.68 3.09 13.86
N HIS A 55 -2.49 3.21 12.81
CA HIS A 55 -3.60 4.15 12.79
C HIS A 55 -4.76 3.64 13.65
N LEU A 56 -5.13 2.36 13.52
CA LEU A 56 -6.17 1.74 14.36
C LEU A 56 -5.83 1.82 15.85
N GLU A 57 -4.56 1.65 16.23
CA GLU A 57 -4.12 1.72 17.63
C GLU A 57 -4.18 3.14 18.23
N ARG A 58 -4.09 4.19 17.41
CA ARG A 58 -3.92 5.57 17.88
C ARG A 58 -5.10 6.48 17.57
N CYS A 59 -5.93 6.15 16.61
CA CYS A 59 -7.04 7.00 16.20
C CYS A 59 -8.25 6.75 17.11
N PRO A 60 -8.76 7.79 17.80
CA PRO A 60 -9.90 7.65 18.71
C PRO A 60 -11.22 7.32 17.99
N GLU A 61 -11.29 7.55 16.68
CA GLU A 61 -12.45 7.25 15.84
C GLU A 61 -12.39 5.84 15.22
N CYS A 62 -11.20 5.24 15.13
CA CYS A 62 -11.03 3.93 14.53
C CYS A 62 -11.04 2.82 15.59
N GLY A 63 -11.75 1.73 15.30
CA GLY A 63 -12.00 0.62 16.24
C GLY A 63 -13.21 -0.21 15.83
#